data_AF-A0A3R9LXN1-F1
#
_entry.id   AF-A0A3R9LXN1-F1
#
_cell.length_a   1.000
_cell.length_b   1.000
_cell.length_c   1.000
_cell.angle_alpha   90.00
_cell.angle_beta   90.00
_cell.angle_gamma   90.00
#
_symmetry.space_group_name_H-M   'P 1'
#
loop_
_entity.id
_entity.type
_entity.pdbx_description
1 polymer ?
#
loop_
_entity_poly.entity_id
_entity_poly.type
_entity_poly.pdbx_seq_one_letter_code
_entity_poly.pdbx_strand_id
1 'polypeptide(L)'
;MKLKFAVVTLLLSFVLAACNGGNEVENVASEDKNIKDLVHDYSVGNIDNQSASITSHHLIVTDSDENQSVYDLPEDEFFVSIAPYFNETHP
;
A
#
# COMPACT_ATOMS: atom_id res chain seq x y z
N MET A 1 -34.51 23.16 27.34
CA MET A 1 -34.30 21.84 26.70
C MET A 1 -33.63 21.93 25.33
N LYS A 2 -33.94 22.91 24.48
CA LYS A 2 -33.40 23.01 23.11
C LYS A 2 -31.87 23.17 23.02
N LEU A 3 -31.25 23.88 23.98
CA LEU A 3 -29.79 24.06 24.04
C LEU A 3 -29.03 22.77 24.38
N LYS A 4 -29.62 21.89 25.20
CA LYS A 4 -29.02 20.58 25.54
C LYS A 4 -29.03 19.64 24.34
N PHE A 5 -30.10 19.69 23.53
CA PHE A 5 -30.19 18.92 22.29
C PHE A 5 -29.18 19.38 21.22
N ALA A 6 -28.91 20.69 21.11
CA ALA A 6 -27.93 21.22 20.17
C ALA A 6 -26.48 20.79 20.51
N VAL A 7 -26.13 20.74 21.80
CA VAL A 7 -24.80 20.28 22.24
C VAL A 7 -24.60 18.79 21.96
N VAL A 8 -25.63 17.97 22.14
CA VAL A 8 -25.56 16.52 21.88
C VAL A 8 -25.39 16.21 20.39
N THR A 9 -26.06 16.96 19.50
CA THR A 9 -25.93 16.78 18.04
C THR A 9 -24.56 17.22 17.52
N LEU A 10 -23.98 18.28 18.09
CA LEU A 10 -22.64 18.74 17.74
C LEU A 10 -21.56 17.72 18.15
N LEU A 11 -21.68 17.15 19.35
CA LEU A 11 -20.74 16.14 19.86
C LEU A 11 -20.77 14.84 19.05
N LEU A 12 -21.96 14.43 18.58
CA LEU A 12 -22.11 13.24 17.75
C LEU A 12 -21.43 13.40 16.38
N SER A 13 -21.41 14.62 15.84
CA SER A 13 -20.79 14.92 14.54
C SER A 13 -19.26 14.75 14.57
N PHE A 14 -18.61 15.01 15.71
CA PHE A 14 -17.17 14.80 15.88
C PHE A 14 -16.77 13.32 15.96
N VAL A 15 -17.66 12.45 16.45
CA VAL A 15 -17.39 11.01 16.54
C VAL A 15 -17.41 10.35 15.16
N LEU A 16 -18.29 10.79 14.25
CA LEU A 16 -18.35 10.22 12.89
C LEU A 16 -17.13 10.58 12.03
N ALA A 17 -16.51 11.75 12.22
CA ALA A 17 -15.31 12.14 11.47
C ALA A 17 -14.07 11.29 11.84
N ALA A 18 -14.03 10.73 13.05
CA ALA A 18 -12.93 9.89 13.52
C ALA A 18 -12.99 8.43 13.03
N CYS A 19 -14.10 8.02 12.40
CA CYS A 19 -14.25 6.67 11.86
C CYS A 19 -13.78 6.53 10.40
N ASN A 20 -13.33 7.60 9.74
CA ASN A 20 -12.86 7.54 8.35
C ASN A 20 -11.39 7.09 8.22
N GLY A 21 -10.87 6.32 9.18
CA GLY A 21 -9.56 5.66 9.08
C GLY A 21 -9.61 4.42 8.19
N GLY A 22 -10.23 4.55 7.01
CA GLY A 22 -10.17 3.52 5.98
C GLY A 22 -8.88 3.73 5.21
N ASN A 23 -8.00 2.74 5.22
CA ASN A 23 -6.81 2.72 4.37
C ASN A 23 -7.26 2.94 2.92
N GLU A 24 -7.02 4.13 2.40
CA GLU A 24 -7.38 4.51 1.05
C GLU A 24 -6.45 3.74 0.11
N VAL A 25 -6.97 2.67 -0.49
CA VAL A 25 -6.26 1.94 -1.54
C VAL A 25 -6.36 2.79 -2.80
N GLU A 26 -5.34 3.63 -3.01
CA GLU A 26 -5.21 4.33 -4.28
C GLU A 26 -4.84 3.32 -5.37
N ASN A 27 -5.82 3.05 -6.25
CA ASN A 27 -5.55 2.38 -7.52
C ASN A 27 -4.85 3.39 -8.42
N VAL A 28 -3.53 3.36 -8.41
CA VAL A 28 -2.71 4.19 -9.29
C VAL A 28 -2.72 3.52 -10.66
N ALA A 29 -3.65 3.96 -11.53
CA ALA A 29 -3.55 3.67 -12.95
C ALA A 29 -2.21 4.23 -13.43
N SER A 30 -1.35 3.34 -13.92
CA SER A 30 0.05 3.55 -14.32
C SER A 30 0.33 4.89 -15.02
N GLU A 31 0.50 5.97 -14.27
CA GLU A 31 1.12 7.20 -14.77
C GLU A 31 2.62 7.15 -14.45
N ASP A 32 3.40 7.06 -15.54
CA ASP A 32 4.79 7.47 -15.71
C ASP A 32 5.94 6.76 -14.97
N LYS A 33 5.69 5.72 -14.15
CA LYS A 33 6.78 4.83 -13.69
C LYS A 33 6.73 3.49 -14.41
N ASN A 34 7.81 3.18 -15.15
CA ASN A 34 8.02 1.86 -15.73
C ASN A 34 8.02 0.81 -14.60
N ILE A 35 7.00 -0.04 -14.58
CA ILE A 35 6.80 -1.05 -13.53
C ILE A 35 8.02 -1.97 -13.37
N LYS A 36 8.78 -2.24 -14.46
CA LYS A 36 9.99 -3.07 -14.40
C LYS A 36 11.11 -2.38 -13.63
N ASP A 37 11.28 -1.09 -13.83
CA ASP A 37 12.29 -0.29 -13.13
C ASP A 37 11.92 -0.19 -11.65
N LEU A 38 10.62 0.00 -11.35
CA LEU A 38 10.12 0.03 -9.98
C LEU A 38 10.34 -1.31 -9.25
N VAL A 39 9.98 -2.44 -9.88
CA VAL A 39 10.24 -3.77 -9.32
C VAL A 39 11.74 -4.01 -9.13
N HIS A 40 12.57 -3.58 -10.09
CA HIS A 40 14.02 -3.69 -9.98
C HIS A 40 14.56 -2.92 -8.77
N ASP A 41 14.17 -1.66 -8.61
CA ASP A 41 14.63 -0.80 -7.53
C ASP A 41 14.27 -1.36 -6.14
N TYR A 42 13.06 -1.90 -5.98
CA TYR A 42 12.70 -2.61 -4.75
C TYR A 42 13.49 -3.91 -4.57
N SER A 43 13.72 -4.67 -5.64
CA SER A 43 14.40 -5.97 -5.58
C SER A 43 15.88 -5.85 -5.19
N VAL A 44 16.55 -4.76 -5.58
CA VAL A 44 17.96 -4.51 -5.24
C VAL A 44 18.15 -3.62 -4.01
N GLY A 45 17.06 -3.14 -3.41
CA GLY A 45 17.09 -2.32 -2.20
C GLY A 45 17.51 -0.86 -2.42
N ASN A 46 17.20 -0.28 -3.59
CA ASN A 46 17.45 1.14 -3.89
C ASN A 46 16.45 2.09 -3.20
N ILE A 47 15.34 1.58 -2.68
CA ILE A 47 14.27 2.37 -2.07
C ILE A 47 14.29 2.16 -0.55
N ASP A 48 14.50 3.24 0.19
CA ASP A 48 14.51 3.26 1.64
C ASP A 48 13.12 3.59 2.24
N ASN A 49 12.92 3.19 3.50
CA ASN A 49 11.77 3.56 4.33
C ASN A 49 10.38 3.20 3.75
N GLN A 50 10.34 2.18 2.90
CA GLN A 50 9.12 1.60 2.34
C GLN A 50 9.30 0.08 2.25
N SER A 51 8.21 -0.67 2.16
CA SER A 51 8.25 -2.10 1.90
C SER A 51 7.43 -2.44 0.67
N ALA A 52 7.80 -3.52 -0.01
CA ALA A 52 7.08 -4.02 -1.17
C ALA A 52 6.89 -5.53 -1.07
N SER A 53 5.73 -5.98 -1.53
CA SER A 53 5.44 -7.39 -1.79
C SER A 53 4.92 -7.53 -3.21
N ILE A 54 5.19 -8.66 -3.84
CA ILE A 54 4.83 -8.89 -5.24
C ILE A 54 4.12 -10.24 -5.39
N THR A 55 3.09 -10.25 -6.23
CA THR A 55 2.36 -11.45 -6.65
C THR A 55 2.49 -11.63 -8.16
N SER A 56 1.81 -12.62 -8.75
CA SER A 56 1.80 -12.76 -10.22
C SER A 56 1.06 -11.64 -10.95
N HIS A 57 0.23 -10.85 -10.27
CA HIS A 57 -0.63 -9.83 -10.91
C HIS A 57 -0.42 -8.42 -10.35
N HIS A 58 0.16 -8.28 -9.15
CA HIS A 58 0.28 -6.97 -8.51
C HIS A 58 1.63 -6.79 -7.81
N LEU A 59 2.14 -5.56 -7.86
CA LEU A 59 3.11 -5.03 -6.91
C LEU A 59 2.35 -4.22 -5.85
N ILE A 60 2.56 -4.53 -4.58
CA ILE A 60 1.93 -3.88 -3.43
C ILE A 60 3.03 -3.16 -2.65
N VAL A 61 2.97 -1.83 -2.62
CA VAL A 61 3.92 -0.97 -1.89
C VAL A 61 3.25 -0.46 -0.62
N THR A 62 3.91 -0.62 0.52
CA THR A 62 3.51 -0.02 1.79
C THR A 62 4.50 1.08 2.14
N ASP A 63 4.01 2.31 2.29
CA ASP A 63 4.84 3.45 2.68
C ASP A 63 5.12 3.48 4.19
N SER A 64 5.84 4.51 4.65
CA SER A 64 6.19 4.68 6.06
C SER A 64 5.02 5.03 6.97
N ASP A 65 3.93 5.51 6.40
CA ASP A 65 2.69 5.87 7.10
C ASP A 65 1.67 4.72 7.06
N GLU A 66 2.11 3.52 6.64
CA GLU A 66 1.32 2.30 6.46
C GLU A 66 0.26 2.37 5.35
N ASN A 67 0.31 3.37 4.46
CA ASN A 67 -0.58 3.42 3.31
C ASN A 67 -0.12 2.44 2.23
N GLN A 68 -1.09 1.87 1.50
CA GLN A 68 -0.83 0.89 0.45
C GLN A 68 -1.18 1.42 -0.93
N SER A 69 -0.22 1.33 -1.84
CA SER A 69 -0.43 1.51 -3.29
C SER A 69 -0.34 0.16 -3.99
N VAL A 70 -1.29 -0.11 -4.88
CA VAL A 70 -1.35 -1.35 -5.66
C VAL A 70 -1.17 -1.03 -7.13
N TYR A 71 -0.21 -1.69 -7.76
CA TYR A 71 0.11 -1.55 -9.18
C TYR A 71 -0.16 -2.87 -9.90
N ASP A 72 -0.92 -2.82 -11.00
CA ASP A 72 -1.13 -3.98 -11.87
C ASP A 72 0.17 -4.35 -12.60
N LEU A 73 0.42 -5.64 -12.73
CA LEU A 73 1.53 -6.19 -13.52
C LEU A 73 1.06 -6.58 -14.93
N PRO A 74 1.97 -6.60 -15.92
CA PRO A 74 1.63 -7.07 -17.27
C PRO A 74 1.21 -8.54 -17.26
N GLU A 75 0.08 -8.85 -17.90
CA GLU A 75 -0.48 -10.22 -17.98
C GLU A 75 0.41 -11.21 -18.75
N ASP A 76 1.28 -10.70 -19.63
CA ASP A 76 2.16 -11.47 -20.50
C ASP A 76 3.60 -11.56 -19.99
N GLU A 77 3.88 -11.06 -18.78
CA GLU A 77 5.19 -11.09 -18.14
C GLU A 77 5.13 -11.64 -16.71
N PHE A 78 6.26 -12.18 -16.22
CA PHE A 78 6.36 -12.68 -14.86
C PHE A 78 7.71 -12.31 -14.23
N PHE A 79 7.68 -11.93 -12.95
CA PHE A 79 8.85 -11.51 -12.18
C PHE A 79 9.31 -12.65 -11.27
N VAL A 80 10.58 -13.05 -11.39
CA VAL A 80 11.17 -14.10 -10.56
C VAL A 80 12.26 -13.48 -9.68
N SER A 81 12.11 -13.60 -8.36
CA SER A 81 13.15 -13.29 -7.39
C SER A 81 13.71 -14.59 -6.80
N ILE A 82 15.04 -14.74 -6.80
CA ILE A 82 15.72 -15.94 -6.32
C ILE A 82 16.77 -15.51 -5.31
N ALA A 83 16.73 -16.12 -4.12
CA ALA A 83 17.74 -15.99 -3.09
C ALA A 83 18.50 -17.32 -2.95
N PRO A 84 19.62 -17.51 -3.67
CA PRO A 84 20.43 -18.71 -3.53
C PRO A 84 20.98 -18.88 -2.11
N TYR A 85 21.08 -20.12 -1.66
CA TYR A 85 21.62 -20.45 -0.34
C TYR A 85 22.51 -21.69 -0.43
N PHE A 86 23.42 -21.86 0.54
CA PHE A 86 24.32 -23.02 0.58
C PHE A 86 23.75 -24.17 1.42
N ASN A 87 23.27 -23.89 2.64
CA ASN A 87 22.90 -24.91 3.61
C ASN A 87 21.43 -24.81 4.06
N GLU A 88 20.99 -23.62 4.44
CA GLU A 88 19.65 -23.39 4.99
C GLU A 88 18.91 -22.28 4.24
N THR A 89 17.59 -22.40 4.16
CA THR A 89 16.67 -21.45 3.52
C THR A 89 15.44 -21.25 4.39
N HIS A 90 14.62 -20.27 4.03
CA HIS A 90 13.36 -19.95 4.71
C HIS A 90 12.19 -20.11 3.73
N PRO A 91 11.07 -20.75 4.13
CA PRO A 91 9.83 -20.75 3.38
C PRO A 91 9.05 -19.43 3.51
#